data_AF-A0AAX4P0T3-F1
#
_entry.id   AF-A0AAX4P0T3-F1
#
_cell.length_a   1.000
_cell.length_b   1.000
_cell.length_c   1.000
_cell.angle_alpha   90.00
_cell.angle_beta   90.00
_cell.angle_gamma   90.00
#
_symmetry.space_group_name_H-M   'P 1'
#
loop_
_entity.id
_entity.type
_entity.pdbx_description
1 polymer ?
#
loop_
_entity_poly.entity_id
_entity_poly.type
_entity_poly.pdbx_seq_one_letter_code
_entity_poly.pdbx_strand_id
1 'polypeptide(L)'
;MAETKPACYLTFDPASGGAFFMHWSETMVDGALACFVPAKPIPKFKFNHRGGRSEFCRGIAGGNKKPFYNGWCSFVREAYKNNADLTFIQNGEENPVGLYLVKKDTTVVKVNFNEPVHVSKDSGEFAVVGVIPFVNNSFDVQKMLPSLFTSVGEEHGAALSLE
;
A
#
# COMPACT_ATOMS: atom_id res chain seq x y z
N MET A 1 -4.07 24.89 -12.08
CA MET A 1 -3.79 23.48 -12.45
C MET A 1 -3.06 22.89 -11.26
N ALA A 2 -3.64 21.90 -10.57
CA ALA A 2 -2.96 21.27 -9.44
C ALA A 2 -1.72 20.54 -9.98
N GLU A 3 -0.56 20.80 -9.40
CA GLU A 3 0.71 20.23 -9.84
C GLU A 3 0.71 18.72 -9.55
N THR A 4 0.62 17.89 -10.59
CA THR A 4 0.76 16.43 -10.45
C THR A 4 2.22 16.11 -10.16
N LYS A 5 2.50 15.70 -8.93
CA LYS A 5 3.84 15.26 -8.54
C LYS A 5 4.10 13.85 -9.09
N PRO A 6 5.30 13.56 -9.61
CA PRO A 6 5.65 12.21 -10.04
C PRO A 6 5.54 11.21 -8.88
N ALA A 7 4.91 10.07 -9.14
CA ALA A 7 4.55 9.10 -8.12
C ALA A 7 4.75 7.66 -8.61
N CYS A 8 4.74 6.72 -7.67
CA CYS A 8 4.61 5.30 -7.98
C CYS A 8 3.17 4.87 -7.71
N TYR A 9 2.49 4.33 -8.73
CA TYR A 9 1.13 3.83 -8.66
C TYR A 9 1.09 2.32 -8.54
N LEU A 10 0.20 1.81 -7.70
CA LEU A 10 -0.15 0.40 -7.62
C LEU A 10 -1.34 0.14 -8.53
N THR A 11 -1.18 -0.74 -9.52
CA THR A 11 -2.29 -1.19 -10.39
C THR A 11 -2.45 -2.69 -10.29
N PHE A 12 -3.66 -3.18 -10.46
CA PHE A 12 -3.96 -4.61 -10.49
C PHE A 12 -4.39 -5.05 -11.89
N ASP A 13 -3.84 -6.17 -12.34
CA ASP A 13 -4.23 -6.84 -13.57
C ASP A 13 -4.79 -8.21 -13.21
N PRO A 14 -6.07 -8.52 -13.47
CA PRO A 14 -6.67 -9.81 -13.12
C PRO A 14 -6.20 -10.97 -14.03
N ALA A 15 -5.53 -10.69 -15.15
CA ALA A 15 -5.11 -11.71 -16.08
C ALA A 15 -4.12 -12.72 -15.47
N SER A 16 -4.11 -13.95 -16.00
CA SER A 16 -3.14 -15.00 -15.65
C SER A 16 -2.93 -15.22 -14.14
N GLY A 17 -4.02 -15.23 -13.37
CA GLY A 17 -3.99 -15.46 -11.92
C GLY A 17 -3.68 -14.21 -11.10
N GLY A 18 -3.78 -13.02 -11.68
CA GLY A 18 -3.67 -11.75 -10.99
C GLY A 18 -2.24 -11.31 -10.75
N ALA A 19 -1.96 -10.03 -10.99
CA ALA A 19 -0.69 -9.42 -10.66
C ALA A 19 -0.84 -7.95 -10.22
N PHE A 20 -0.03 -7.55 -9.25
CA PHE A 20 0.20 -6.14 -8.98
C PHE A 20 1.38 -5.64 -9.81
N PHE A 21 1.27 -4.40 -10.25
CA PHE A 21 2.33 -3.67 -10.91
C PHE A 21 2.60 -2.37 -10.17
N MET A 22 3.87 -2.02 -10.10
CA MET A 22 4.31 -0.67 -9.77
C MET A 22 4.48 0.10 -11.09
N HIS A 23 3.90 1.30 -11.15
CA HIS A 23 3.99 2.18 -12.31
C HIS A 23 4.50 3.55 -11.88
N TRP A 24 5.74 3.88 -12.23
CA TRP A 24 6.28 5.23 -12.06
C TRP A 24 5.78 6.13 -13.18
N SER A 25 5.07 7.19 -12.84
CA SER A 25 4.49 8.13 -13.81
C SER A 25 4.53 9.57 -13.28
N GLU A 26 4.69 10.52 -14.20
CA GLU A 26 4.58 11.96 -13.93
C GLU A 26 3.12 12.43 -13.90
N THR A 27 2.20 11.61 -14.42
CA THR A 27 0.75 11.84 -14.44
C THR A 27 0.01 10.74 -13.69
N MET A 28 -1.26 10.99 -13.36
CA MET A 28 -2.14 9.97 -12.81
C MET A 28 -2.24 8.76 -13.75
N VAL A 29 -2.32 7.57 -13.17
CA VAL A 29 -2.50 6.30 -13.90
C VAL A 29 -3.93 5.82 -13.67
N ASP A 30 -4.67 5.65 -14.75
CA ASP A 30 -6.05 5.14 -14.72
C ASP A 30 -6.10 3.74 -14.08
N GLY A 31 -7.10 3.50 -13.25
CA GLY A 31 -7.26 2.23 -12.53
C GLY A 31 -6.24 2.00 -11.41
N ALA A 32 -5.41 2.99 -11.04
CA ALA A 32 -4.53 2.88 -9.88
C ALA A 32 -5.33 2.72 -8.60
N LEU A 33 -4.92 1.77 -7.75
CA LEU A 33 -5.54 1.47 -6.47
C LEU A 33 -4.97 2.37 -5.37
N ALA A 34 -3.66 2.63 -5.41
CA ALA A 34 -2.95 3.52 -4.51
C ALA A 34 -1.75 4.15 -5.20
N CYS A 35 -1.19 5.20 -4.61
CA CYS A 35 0.08 5.75 -5.03
C CYS A 35 0.92 6.20 -3.85
N PHE A 36 2.22 6.41 -4.08
CA PHE A 36 3.04 7.17 -3.16
C PHE A 36 3.95 8.16 -3.88
N VAL A 37 4.12 9.34 -3.27
CA VAL A 37 5.05 10.38 -3.73
C VAL A 37 6.28 10.36 -2.84
N PRO A 38 7.45 9.91 -3.32
CA PRO A 38 8.66 9.82 -2.51
C PRO A 38 9.19 11.21 -2.14
N ALA A 39 9.76 11.37 -0.94
CA ALA A 39 10.40 12.64 -0.55
C ALA A 39 11.63 12.98 -1.40
N LYS A 40 12.33 11.96 -1.92
CA LYS A 40 13.52 12.14 -2.77
C LYS A 40 13.16 12.15 -4.25
N PRO A 41 13.89 12.91 -5.09
CA PRO A 41 13.69 12.91 -6.53
C PRO A 41 13.76 11.50 -7.13
N ILE A 42 12.83 11.18 -8.03
CA ILE A 42 12.77 9.88 -8.70
C ILE A 42 13.81 9.86 -9.82
N PRO A 43 14.69 8.85 -9.88
CA PRO A 43 15.63 8.72 -10.98
C PRO A 43 14.91 8.58 -12.32
N LYS A 44 15.31 9.38 -13.33
CA LYS A 44 14.65 9.43 -14.65
C LYS A 44 14.47 8.06 -15.33
N PHE A 45 15.41 7.13 -15.11
CA PHE A 45 15.33 5.79 -15.70
C PHE A 45 14.11 4.99 -15.21
N LYS A 46 13.57 5.28 -14.01
CA LYS A 46 12.38 4.60 -13.48
C LYS A 46 11.13 4.87 -14.30
N PHE A 47 11.04 6.00 -15.00
CA PHE A 47 9.92 6.33 -15.90
C PHE A 47 10.09 5.67 -17.28
N ASN A 48 11.33 5.48 -17.73
CA ASN A 48 11.61 5.01 -19.08
C ASN A 48 11.74 3.49 -19.19
N HIS A 49 12.18 2.81 -18.12
CA HIS A 49 12.35 1.37 -18.13
C HIS A 49 10.98 0.67 -18.22
N ARG A 50 10.74 -0.05 -19.32
CA ARG A 50 9.45 -0.72 -19.63
C ARG A 50 8.24 0.23 -19.52
N GLY A 51 8.43 1.49 -19.91
CA GLY A 51 7.37 2.52 -19.80
C GLY A 51 6.96 2.82 -18.36
N GLY A 52 7.88 2.68 -17.41
CA GLY A 52 7.64 2.96 -16.00
C GLY A 52 6.95 1.83 -15.25
N ARG A 53 6.56 0.76 -15.93
CA ARG A 53 5.78 -0.35 -15.38
C ARG A 53 6.66 -1.57 -15.10
N SER A 54 6.63 -2.04 -13.86
CA SER A 54 7.27 -3.28 -13.43
C SER A 54 6.29 -4.17 -12.68
N GLU A 55 6.30 -5.46 -12.97
CA GLU A 55 5.58 -6.45 -12.16
C GLU A 55 6.11 -6.44 -10.73
N PHE A 56 5.19 -6.35 -9.77
CA PHE A 56 5.51 -6.27 -8.35
C PHE A 56 5.30 -7.62 -7.67
N CYS A 57 4.14 -8.25 -7.90
CA CYS A 57 3.88 -9.64 -7.53
C CYS A 57 2.82 -10.26 -8.45
N ARG A 58 2.83 -11.59 -8.59
CA ARG A 58 1.93 -12.36 -9.46
C ARG A 58 1.32 -13.53 -8.68
N GLY A 59 0.21 -14.08 -9.17
CA GLY A 59 -0.46 -15.24 -8.61
C GLY A 59 -1.31 -14.88 -7.40
N ILE A 60 -1.84 -13.66 -7.40
CA ILE A 60 -2.54 -13.07 -6.25
C ILE A 60 -4.07 -13.09 -6.36
N ALA A 61 -4.63 -13.48 -7.51
CA ALA A 61 -6.08 -13.62 -7.72
C ALA A 61 -6.59 -15.06 -7.59
N GLY A 62 -5.81 -15.94 -6.95
CA GLY A 62 -6.22 -17.32 -6.69
C GLY A 62 -7.24 -17.44 -5.55
N GLY A 63 -7.73 -18.67 -5.30
CA GLY A 63 -8.66 -18.94 -4.19
C GLY A 63 -8.11 -18.61 -2.80
N ASN A 64 -6.77 -18.61 -2.65
CA ASN A 64 -6.10 -18.06 -1.47
C ASN A 64 -5.88 -16.54 -1.66
N LYS A 65 -6.57 -15.72 -0.86
CA LYS A 65 -6.46 -14.25 -0.90
C LYS A 65 -5.27 -13.69 -0.11
N LYS A 66 -4.56 -14.51 0.66
CA LYS A 66 -3.40 -14.07 1.47
C LYS A 66 -2.30 -13.37 0.64
N PRO A 67 -1.90 -13.87 -0.55
CA PRO A 67 -0.91 -13.20 -1.39
C PRO A 67 -1.35 -11.82 -1.87
N PHE A 68 -2.66 -11.61 -2.08
CA PHE A 68 -3.21 -10.30 -2.44
C PHE A 68 -2.99 -9.27 -1.32
N TYR A 69 -3.36 -9.61 -0.08
CA TYR A 69 -3.14 -8.70 1.06
C TYR A 69 -1.64 -8.48 1.34
N ASN A 70 -0.81 -9.51 1.19
CA ASN A 70 0.65 -9.38 1.30
C ASN A 70 1.25 -8.45 0.23
N GLY A 71 0.72 -8.48 -0.99
CA GLY A 71 1.11 -7.57 -2.05
C GLY A 71 0.83 -6.11 -1.69
N TRP A 72 -0.35 -5.83 -1.13
CA TRP A 72 -0.69 -4.51 -0.60
C TRP A 72 0.24 -4.06 0.52
N CYS A 73 0.47 -4.90 1.53
CA CYS A 73 1.41 -4.63 2.61
C CYS A 73 2.82 -4.32 2.08
N SER A 74 3.27 -5.08 1.08
CA SER A 74 4.59 -4.89 0.45
C SER A 74 4.68 -3.54 -0.27
N PHE A 75 3.61 -3.12 -0.95
CA PHE A 75 3.57 -1.80 -1.60
C PHE A 75 3.69 -0.66 -0.58
N VAL A 76 2.97 -0.76 0.54
CA VAL A 76 3.04 0.24 1.63
C VAL A 76 4.44 0.28 2.26
N ARG A 77 5.09 -0.88 2.43
CA ARG A 77 6.48 -0.95 2.87
C ARG A 77 7.44 -0.26 1.89
N GLU A 78 7.21 -0.38 0.58
CA GLU A 78 8.00 0.36 -0.41
C GLU A 78 7.78 1.88 -0.29
N ALA A 79 6.56 2.35 -0.05
CA ALA A 79 6.29 3.76 0.25
C ALA A 79 7.07 4.22 1.50
N TYR A 80 6.99 3.45 2.59
CA TYR A 80 7.70 3.71 3.85
C TYR A 80 9.22 3.83 3.66
N LYS A 81 9.84 2.91 2.92
CA LYS A 81 11.27 2.95 2.58
C LYS A 81 11.67 4.18 1.77
N ASN A 82 10.74 4.78 1.03
CA ASN A 82 10.98 5.96 0.20
C ASN A 82 10.62 7.28 0.91
N ASN A 83 10.26 7.24 2.20
CA ASN A 83 9.85 8.42 2.97
C ASN A 83 8.76 9.21 2.23
N ALA A 84 7.65 8.56 1.94
CA ALA A 84 6.70 9.00 0.94
C ALA A 84 5.36 9.42 1.54
N ASP A 85 4.64 10.28 0.83
CA ASP A 85 3.22 10.51 1.08
C ASP A 85 2.43 9.39 0.37
N LEU A 86 1.87 8.47 1.14
CA LEU A 86 1.06 7.35 0.65
C LEU A 86 -0.41 7.78 0.54
N THR A 87 -1.03 7.54 -0.60
CA THR A 87 -2.44 7.82 -0.84
C THR A 87 -3.15 6.55 -1.29
N PHE A 88 -4.23 6.17 -0.59
CA PHE A 88 -5.16 5.14 -1.06
C PHE A 88 -6.16 5.80 -2.02
N ILE A 89 -6.21 5.41 -3.29
CA ILE A 89 -7.01 6.12 -4.31
C ILE A 89 -8.41 5.52 -4.39
N GLN A 90 -8.48 4.21 -4.58
CA GLN A 90 -9.73 3.48 -4.74
C GLN A 90 -9.55 1.99 -4.42
N ASN A 91 -10.66 1.31 -4.19
CA ASN A 91 -10.70 -0.13 -4.03
C ASN A 91 -10.87 -0.85 -5.38
N GLY A 92 -10.38 -2.08 -5.46
CA GLY A 92 -10.75 -2.99 -6.55
C GLY A 92 -12.18 -3.48 -6.35
N GLU A 93 -12.90 -3.72 -7.45
CA GLU A 93 -14.32 -4.09 -7.41
C GLU A 93 -14.57 -5.42 -6.70
N GLU A 94 -13.76 -6.45 -6.97
CA GLU A 94 -13.98 -7.80 -6.45
C GLU A 94 -13.44 -8.04 -5.03
N ASN A 95 -12.39 -7.30 -4.65
CA ASN A 95 -11.67 -7.53 -3.39
C ASN A 95 -11.34 -6.19 -2.71
N PRO A 96 -12.35 -5.47 -2.19
CA PRO A 96 -12.13 -4.22 -1.48
C PRO A 96 -11.39 -4.47 -0.16
N VAL A 97 -10.40 -3.64 0.14
CA VAL A 97 -9.54 -3.72 1.33
C VAL A 97 -9.72 -2.50 2.23
N GLY A 98 -9.45 -2.72 3.51
CA GLY A 98 -9.12 -1.67 4.47
C GLY A 98 -7.60 -1.67 4.70
N LEU A 99 -7.00 -0.48 4.68
CA LEU A 99 -5.57 -0.27 4.87
C LEU A 99 -5.33 0.47 6.18
N TYR A 100 -4.50 -0.11 7.04
CA TYR A 100 -4.24 0.39 8.38
C TYR A 100 -2.75 0.34 8.68
N LEU A 101 -2.28 1.29 9.48
CA LEU A 101 -0.94 1.36 10.01
C LEU A 101 -1.04 1.43 11.53
N VAL A 102 -0.08 0.84 12.24
CA VAL A 102 0.08 1.05 13.68
C VAL A 102 1.43 1.65 13.97
N LYS A 103 1.43 2.70 14.77
CA LYS A 103 2.64 3.37 15.26
C LYS A 103 3.27 2.58 16.41
N LYS A 104 4.55 2.83 16.66
CA LYS A 104 5.28 2.25 17.81
C LYS A 104 4.66 2.64 19.15
N ASP A 105 3.97 3.78 19.21
CA ASP A 105 3.24 4.26 20.39
C ASP A 105 1.84 3.65 20.55
N THR A 106 1.51 2.62 19.76
CA THR A 106 0.22 1.90 19.68
C THR A 106 -0.89 2.62 18.92
N THR A 107 -0.70 3.85 18.45
CA THR A 107 -1.75 4.56 17.71
C THR A 107 -2.04 3.86 16.38
N VAL A 108 -3.31 3.54 16.14
CA VAL A 108 -3.77 2.98 14.86
C VAL A 108 -4.22 4.11 13.95
N VAL A 109 -3.77 4.06 12.71
CA VAL A 109 -4.07 5.02 11.65
C VAL A 109 -4.74 4.28 10.51
N LYS A 110 -6.00 4.62 10.22
CA LYS A 110 -6.69 4.19 9.01
C LYS A 110 -6.23 5.06 7.85
N VAL A 111 -5.82 4.44 6.75
CA VAL A 111 -5.48 5.14 5.51
C VAL A 111 -6.79 5.31 4.72
N ASN A 112 -7.39 6.49 4.80
CA ASN A 112 -8.63 6.79 4.08
C ASN A 112 -8.37 7.09 2.60
N PHE A 113 -9.43 7.03 1.80
CA PHE A 113 -9.34 7.37 0.39
C PHE A 113 -8.99 8.84 0.18
N ASN A 114 -8.03 9.10 -0.69
CA ASN A 114 -7.59 10.42 -1.11
C ASN A 114 -7.09 11.31 0.03
N GLU A 115 -6.75 10.72 1.18
CA GLU A 115 -6.13 11.39 2.32
C GLU A 115 -4.68 10.90 2.45
N PRO A 116 -3.68 11.70 2.03
CA PRO A 116 -2.29 11.30 2.09
C PRO A 116 -1.82 11.08 3.53
N VAL A 117 -1.12 9.97 3.76
CA VAL A 117 -0.42 9.66 5.02
C VAL A 117 1.08 9.64 4.76
N HIS A 118 1.81 10.51 5.42
CA HIS A 118 3.27 10.50 5.36
C HIS A 118 3.81 9.25 6.07
N VAL A 119 4.53 8.38 5.35
CA VAL A 119 5.16 7.17 5.89
C VAL A 119 6.66 7.24 5.68
N SER A 120 7.43 7.18 6.77
CA SER A 120 8.89 7.37 6.71
C SER A 120 9.66 6.35 7.54
N LYS A 121 10.59 5.66 6.87
CA LYS A 121 11.61 4.84 7.51
C LYS A 121 12.55 5.66 8.38
N ASP A 122 12.87 6.88 7.97
CA ASP A 122 13.79 7.76 8.70
C ASP A 122 13.20 8.19 10.05
N SER A 123 11.88 8.48 10.11
CA SER A 123 11.20 8.75 11.39
C SER A 123 11.01 7.49 12.22
N GLY A 124 10.81 6.34 11.56
CA GLY A 124 10.59 5.06 12.20
C GLY A 124 9.34 5.01 13.08
N GLU A 125 8.36 5.89 12.84
CA GLU A 125 7.18 6.01 13.71
C GLU A 125 6.21 4.84 13.56
N PHE A 126 6.08 4.31 12.34
CA PHE A 126 5.20 3.19 12.02
C PHE A 126 5.90 1.86 12.25
N ALA A 127 5.21 0.94 12.90
CA ALA A 127 5.73 -0.37 13.26
C ALA A 127 5.23 -1.48 12.32
N VAL A 128 3.94 -1.47 11.96
CA VAL A 128 3.32 -2.54 11.18
C VAL A 128 2.27 -1.92 10.24
N VAL A 129 2.17 -2.47 9.02
CA VAL A 129 1.03 -2.25 8.12
C VAL A 129 0.12 -3.48 8.17
N GLY A 130 -1.18 -3.25 8.17
CA GLY A 130 -2.22 -4.28 8.15
C GLY A 130 -3.20 -4.01 7.02
N VAL A 131 -3.50 -5.06 6.25
CA VAL A 131 -4.46 -5.01 5.15
C VAL A 131 -5.45 -6.14 5.34
N ILE A 132 -6.72 -5.80 5.49
CA ILE A 132 -7.81 -6.73 5.76
C ILE A 132 -8.98 -6.48 4.80
N PRO A 133 -9.94 -7.40 4.65
CA PRO A 133 -11.17 -7.13 3.90
C PRO A 133 -11.83 -5.83 4.37
N PHE A 134 -12.32 -4.99 3.45
CA PHE A 134 -12.91 -3.68 3.79
C PHE A 134 -14.04 -3.74 4.83
N VAL A 135 -14.83 -4.82 4.79
CA VAL A 135 -15.96 -5.06 5.72
C VAL A 135 -15.52 -5.46 7.13
N ASN A 136 -14.24 -5.80 7.31
CA ASN A 136 -13.69 -6.18 8.60
C ASN A 136 -13.23 -4.92 9.35
N ASN A 137 -13.74 -4.75 10.58
CA ASN A 137 -13.50 -3.60 11.44
C ASN A 137 -12.55 -3.91 12.62
N SER A 138 -11.80 -5.02 12.60
CA SER A 138 -10.90 -5.41 13.68
C SER A 138 -9.78 -4.38 13.96
N PHE A 139 -9.49 -3.49 13.01
CA PHE A 139 -8.56 -2.37 13.18
C PHE A 139 -9.24 -1.00 13.41
N ASP A 140 -10.58 -0.96 13.51
CA ASP A 140 -11.33 0.27 13.77
C ASP A 140 -11.32 0.65 15.25
N VAL A 141 -10.12 0.90 15.76
CA VAL A 141 -9.82 1.27 17.15
C VAL A 141 -8.78 2.39 17.15
N GLN A 142 -8.69 3.14 18.24
CA GLN A 142 -7.69 4.23 18.34
C GLN A 142 -6.28 3.71 18.66
N LYS A 143 -6.19 2.63 19.44
CA LYS A 143 -4.91 2.08 19.92
C LYS A 143 -4.90 0.57 19.90
N MET A 144 -3.76 -0.01 19.52
CA MET A 144 -3.50 -1.44 19.51
C MET A 144 -2.00 -1.72 19.64
N LEU A 145 -1.62 -2.73 20.44
CA LEU A 145 -0.22 -3.16 20.51
C LEU A 145 0.23 -3.68 19.13
N PRO A 146 1.46 -3.35 18.64
CA PRO A 146 1.94 -3.83 17.34
C PRO A 146 1.91 -5.35 17.17
N SER A 147 2.18 -6.11 18.25
CA SER A 147 2.10 -7.57 18.25
C SER A 147 0.68 -8.08 18.04
N LEU A 148 -0.29 -7.50 18.75
CA LEU A 148 -1.71 -7.83 18.57
C LEU A 148 -2.20 -7.42 17.18
N PHE A 149 -1.82 -6.24 16.71
CA PHE A 149 -2.13 -5.75 15.37
C PHE A 149 -1.61 -6.70 14.29
N THR A 150 -0.41 -7.25 14.49
CA THR A 150 0.17 -8.26 13.61
C THR A 150 -0.67 -9.53 13.61
N SER A 151 -1.02 -10.07 14.78
CA SER A 151 -1.84 -11.28 14.90
C SER A 151 -3.21 -11.12 14.21
N VAL A 152 -3.88 -10.00 14.44
CA VAL A 152 -5.20 -9.70 13.85
C VAL A 152 -5.11 -9.59 12.32
N GLY A 153 -4.08 -8.91 11.81
CA GLY A 153 -3.85 -8.81 10.37
C GLY A 153 -3.50 -10.16 9.76
N GLU A 154 -2.72 -10.99 10.46
CA GLU A 154 -2.42 -12.35 10.00
C GLU A 154 -3.63 -13.26 9.95
N GLU A 155 -4.57 -13.10 10.88
CA GLU A 155 -5.80 -13.88 10.95
C GLU A 155 -6.79 -13.53 9.81
N HIS A 156 -7.00 -12.23 9.56
CA HIS A 156 -8.07 -11.79 8.66
C HIS A 156 -7.63 -11.40 7.25
N GLY A 157 -6.35 -11.06 7.08
CA GLY A 157 -5.81 -10.53 5.83
C GLY A 157 -4.30 -10.72 5.79
N ALA A 158 -3.52 -9.64 5.83
CA ALA A 158 -2.08 -9.70 6.07
C ALA A 158 -1.62 -8.60 7.02
N ALA A 159 -0.54 -8.87 7.75
CA ALA A 159 0.23 -7.86 8.45
C ALA A 159 1.71 -7.97 8.10
N LEU A 160 2.42 -6.85 8.19
CA LEU A 160 3.81 -6.81 7.78
C LEU A 160 4.58 -5.73 8.55
N SER A 161 5.66 -6.15 9.22
CA SER A 161 6.53 -5.26 9.99
C SER A 161 7.21 -4.22 9.09
N LEU A 162 7.28 -2.99 9.55
CA LEU A 162 7.96 -1.89 8.88
C LEU A 162 9.30 -1.65 9.60
N GLU A 163 10.38 -2.03 8.91
CA GLU A 163 11.78 -1.95 9.38
C GLU A 163 12.64 -1.09 8.47
#